data_AF-A0A8X6XNW7-F1
#
_entry.id   AF-A0A8X6XNW7-F1
#
_cell.length_a   1.000
_cell.length_b   1.000
_cell.length_c   1.000
_cell.angle_alpha   90.00
_cell.angle_beta   90.00
_cell.angle_gamma   90.00
#
_symmetry.space_group_name_H-M   'P 1'
#
loop_
_entity.id
_entity.type
_entity.pdbx_description
1 polymer ?
#
loop_
_entity_poly.entity_id
_entity_poly.type
_entity_poly.pdbx_seq_one_letter_code
_entity_poly.pdbx_strand_id
1 'polypeptide(L)'
;MTCNVKKVGEIFLAAGLAFSKMSKLITSLHSVGEASPSSGKWSVQEIQMLQSSVRNFNNELKRIHDSIKLADNNNNENDTGQEKSTEKENEELANDAET
;
A
#
# COMPACT_ATOMS: atom_id res chain seq x y z
N MET A 1 29.98 2.08 -0.03
CA MET A 1 28.66 2.74 -0.09
C MET A 1 27.63 1.72 -0.59
N THR A 2 26.36 1.83 -0.18
CA THR A 2 25.18 1.00 -0.54
C THR A 2 25.09 -0.42 0.04
N CYS A 3 24.36 -0.60 1.15
CA CYS A 3 23.83 -1.92 1.52
C CYS A 3 22.37 -1.91 2.03
N ASN A 4 21.76 -0.76 2.32
CA ASN A 4 20.37 -0.72 2.80
C ASN A 4 19.37 -1.13 1.70
N VAL A 5 19.63 -0.79 0.44
CA VAL A 5 18.80 -1.23 -0.70
C VAL A 5 18.80 -2.75 -0.85
N LYS A 6 19.95 -3.40 -0.67
CA LYS A 6 20.05 -4.88 -0.70
C LYS A 6 19.26 -5.52 0.44
N LYS A 7 19.38 -4.98 1.66
CA LYS A 7 18.62 -5.45 2.83
C LYS A 7 17.11 -5.32 2.65
N VAL A 8 16.64 -4.20 2.09
CA VAL A 8 15.22 -4.01 1.74
C VAL A 8 14.79 -5.03 0.69
N GLY A 9 15.60 -5.26 -0.36
CA GLY A 9 15.34 -6.27 -1.37
C GLY A 9 15.21 -7.70 -0.82
N GLU A 10 16.06 -8.08 0.14
CA GLU A 10 16.01 -9.38 0.82
C GLU A 10 14.71 -9.58 1.62
N ILE A 11 14.20 -8.53 2.27
CA ILE A 11 12.92 -8.58 3.00
C ILE A 11 11.76 -8.84 2.04
N PHE A 12 11.70 -8.11 0.93
CA PHE A 12 10.65 -8.32 -0.08
C PHE A 12 10.75 -9.69 -0.73
N LEU A 13 11.96 -10.19 -0.97
CA LEU A 13 12.17 -11.54 -1.47
C LEU A 13 11.65 -12.60 -0.48
N ALA A 14 11.96 -12.47 0.81
CA ALA A 14 11.48 -13.37 1.85
C ALA A 14 9.94 -13.37 1.95
N ALA A 15 9.32 -12.19 1.87
CA ALA A 15 7.86 -12.07 1.84
C ALA A 15 7.26 -12.76 0.60
N GLY A 16 7.83 -12.54 -0.59
CA GLY A 16 7.42 -13.20 -1.82
C GLY A 16 7.53 -14.72 -1.75
N LEU A 17 8.60 -15.25 -1.13
CA LEU A 17 8.76 -16.69 -0.89
C LEU A 17 7.69 -17.23 0.07
N ALA A 18 7.34 -16.50 1.12
CA ALA A 18 6.28 -16.88 2.04
C ALA A 18 4.91 -16.95 1.33
N PHE A 19 4.57 -15.92 0.53
CA PHE A 19 3.35 -15.93 -0.28
C PHE A 19 3.34 -17.04 -1.33
N SER A 20 4.49 -17.33 -1.95
CA SER A 20 4.62 -18.44 -2.90
C SER A 20 4.39 -19.80 -2.25
N LYS A 21 4.91 -20.03 -1.03
CA LYS A 21 4.65 -21.25 -0.26
C LYS A 21 3.16 -21.37 0.08
N MET A 22 2.53 -20.27 0.47
CA MET A 22 1.10 -20.25 0.77
C MET A 22 0.24 -20.54 -0.47
N SER A 23 0.56 -19.92 -1.61
CA SER A 23 -0.14 -20.14 -2.88
C SER A 23 -0.08 -21.61 -3.31
N LYS A 24 1.09 -22.25 -3.20
CA LYS A 24 1.24 -23.69 -3.46
C LYS A 24 0.37 -24.55 -2.55
N LEU A 25 0.30 -24.22 -1.26
CA LEU A 25 -0.56 -24.90 -0.29
C LEU A 25 -2.04 -24.74 -0.66
N ILE A 26 -2.48 -23.53 -1.03
CA ILE A 26 -3.85 -23.25 -1.49
C ILE A 26 -4.20 -24.09 -2.72
N THR A 27 -3.33 -24.10 -3.74
CA THR A 27 -3.56 -24.87 -4.96
C THR A 27 -3.60 -26.37 -4.70
N SER A 28 -2.79 -26.88 -3.77
CA SER A 28 -2.80 -28.29 -3.38
C SER A 28 -4.11 -28.70 -2.70
N LEU A 29 -4.70 -27.83 -1.87
CA LEU A 29 -5.96 -28.13 -1.18
C LEU A 29 -7.15 -28.29 -2.15
N HIS A 30 -7.11 -27.64 -3.31
CA HIS A 30 -8.15 -27.78 -4.34
C HIS A 30 -7.98 -29.04 -5.21
N SER A 31 -6.78 -29.62 -5.28
CA SER A 31 -6.47 -30.80 -6.09
C SER A 31 -6.64 -32.13 -5.35
N VAL A 32 -6.65 -32.14 -4.01
CA VAL A 32 -6.84 -33.35 -3.17
C VAL A 32 -8.34 -33.63 -2.98
N GLY A 33 -9.11 -33.52 -4.07
CA GLY A 33 -10.57 -33.60 -4.07
C GLY A 33 -11.18 -35.00 -4.01
N GLU A 34 -10.38 -36.08 -4.08
CA GLU A 34 -10.93 -37.43 -4.27
C GLU A 34 -10.72 -38.38 -3.06
N ALA A 35 -9.95 -38.00 -2.05
CA ALA A 35 -9.64 -38.89 -0.92
C ALA A 35 -9.62 -38.15 0.43
N SER A 36 -10.81 -37.98 1.02
CA SER A 36 -11.10 -37.72 2.44
C SER A 36 -11.90 -36.42 2.68
N PRO A 37 -13.10 -36.51 3.30
CA PRO A 37 -14.03 -35.38 3.45
C PRO A 37 -13.62 -34.32 4.49
N SER A 38 -12.46 -34.44 5.16
CA SER A 38 -12.06 -33.55 6.25
C SER A 38 -10.76 -32.77 6.05
N SER A 39 -10.11 -32.83 4.88
CA SER A 39 -8.72 -32.36 4.69
C SER A 39 -8.46 -31.47 3.48
N GLY A 40 -9.49 -30.84 2.88
CA GLY A 40 -9.35 -30.11 1.61
C GLY A 40 -9.94 -28.70 1.54
N LYS A 41 -10.59 -28.20 2.59
CA LYS A 41 -11.34 -26.94 2.50
C LYS A 41 -10.86 -25.99 3.57
N TRP A 42 -10.17 -24.93 3.15
CA TRP A 42 -9.88 -23.75 3.96
C TRP A 42 -11.04 -23.47 4.92
N SER A 43 -10.79 -23.64 6.21
CA SER A 43 -11.80 -23.41 7.23
C SER A 43 -12.12 -21.92 7.30
N VAL A 44 -13.32 -21.59 7.78
CA VAL A 44 -13.72 -20.19 8.00
C VAL A 44 -12.71 -19.47 8.89
N GLN A 45 -12.15 -20.17 9.88
CA GLN A 45 -11.10 -19.67 10.75
C GLN A 45 -9.82 -19.34 9.97
N GLU A 46 -9.31 -20.25 9.13
CA GLU A 46 -8.10 -20.00 8.33
C GLU A 46 -8.29 -18.85 7.34
N ILE A 47 -9.48 -18.74 6.74
CA ILE A 47 -9.84 -17.62 5.86
C ILE A 47 -9.81 -16.30 6.63
N GLN A 48 -10.43 -16.24 7.81
CA GLN A 48 -10.43 -15.05 8.65
C GLN A 48 -9.03 -14.68 9.13
N MET A 49 -8.20 -15.68 9.47
CA MET A 49 -6.80 -15.47 9.83
C MET A 49 -6.02 -14.86 8.67
N LEU A 50 -6.14 -15.43 7.46
CA LEU A 50 -5.47 -14.88 6.27
C LEU A 50 -5.93 -13.46 5.96
N GLN A 51 -7.24 -13.20 6.00
CA GLN A 51 -7.79 -11.86 5.78
C GLN A 51 -7.24 -10.84 6.79
N SER A 52 -7.19 -11.21 8.07
CA SER A 52 -6.67 -10.36 9.14
C SER A 52 -5.18 -10.10 8.97
N SER A 53 -4.40 -11.14 8.66
CA SER A 53 -2.95 -11.03 8.42
C SER A 53 -2.63 -10.11 7.24
N VAL A 54 -3.35 -10.25 6.11
CA VAL A 54 -3.14 -9.41 4.93
C VAL A 54 -3.54 -7.95 5.20
N ARG A 55 -4.66 -7.73 5.89
CA ARG A 55 -5.09 -6.37 6.28
C ARG A 55 -4.05 -5.69 7.17
N ASN A 56 -3.54 -6.40 8.18
CA ASN A 56 -2.52 -5.86 9.08
C ASN A 56 -1.22 -5.57 8.33
N PHE A 57 -0.78 -6.49 7.46
CA PHE A 57 0.39 -6.27 6.62
C PHE A 57 0.27 -4.99 5.77
N ASN A 58 -0.88 -4.76 5.14
CA ASN A 58 -1.13 -3.53 4.38
C ASN A 58 -1.05 -2.26 5.24
N ASN A 59 -1.63 -2.30 6.45
CA ASN A 59 -1.57 -1.17 7.38
C ASN A 59 -0.13 -0.85 7.81
N GLU A 60 0.67 -1.89 8.09
CA GLU A 60 2.07 -1.71 8.45
C GLU A 60 2.90 -1.14 7.28
N LEU A 61 2.66 -1.61 6.05
CA LEU A 61 3.29 -1.02 4.86
C LEU A 61 2.92 0.45 4.67
N LYS A 62 1.65 0.81 4.89
CA LYS A 62 1.21 2.21 4.85
C LYS A 62 1.93 3.06 5.90
N ARG A 63 2.07 2.56 7.12
CA ARG A 63 2.80 3.26 8.20
C ARG A 63 4.27 3.48 7.85
N ILE A 64 4.91 2.48 7.24
CA ILE A 64 6.30 2.61 6.77
C ILE A 64 6.39 3.64 5.64
N HIS A 65 5.47 3.60 4.67
CA HIS A 65 5.40 4.59 3.59
C HIS A 65 5.26 6.02 4.13
N ASP A 66 4.33 6.23 5.06
CA ASP A 66 4.09 7.54 5.66
C ASP A 66 5.30 8.01 6.49
N SER A 67 6.00 7.09 7.18
CA SER A 67 7.23 7.40 7.90
C SER A 67 8.38 7.80 6.97
N ILE A 68 8.50 7.18 5.79
CA ILE A 68 9.51 7.57 4.79
C ILE A 68 9.19 8.97 4.27
N LYS A 69 7.93 9.23 3.91
CA LYS A 69 7.49 10.54 3.43
C LYS A 69 7.66 11.65 4.48
N LEU A 70 7.40 11.36 5.75
CA LEU A 70 7.60 12.33 6.84
C LEU A 70 9.09 12.64 7.03
N ALA A 71 9.96 11.63 6.95
CA ALA A 71 11.40 11.84 7.02
C ALA A 71 11.91 12.71 5.85
N ASP A 72 11.34 12.54 4.65
CA ASP A 72 11.64 13.39 3.49
C ASP A 72 11.13 14.83 3.68
N ASN A 73 9.93 15.01 4.23
CA ASN A 73 9.33 16.32 4.47
C ASN A 73 10.03 17.14 5.56
N ASN A 74 10.47 16.50 6.66
CA ASN A 74 11.13 17.19 7.78
C ASN A 74 12.51 17.80 7.41
N ASN A 75 13.06 17.46 6.25
CA ASN A 75 14.29 18.07 5.73
C ASN A 75 14.04 19.33 4.89
N ASN A 76 12.78 19.77 4.71
CA ASN A 76 12.40 20.86 3.81
C ASN A 76 11.45 21.90 4.43
N GLU A 77 11.42 22.03 5.77
CA GLU A 77 10.68 23.11 6.47
C GLU A 77 11.54 24.37 6.72
N ASN A 78 12.43 24.71 5.78
CA ASN A 78 12.97 26.06 5.67
C ASN A 78 12.62 26.58 4.27
N ASP A 79 11.44 27.20 4.17
CA ASP A 79 10.94 28.04 3.07
C ASP A 79 9.64 27.50 2.45
N THR A 80 8.50 27.83 3.06
CA THR A 80 7.44 28.57 2.37
C THR A 80 6.54 29.16 3.45
N GLY A 81 6.93 30.35 3.92
CA GLY A 81 6.05 31.21 4.69
C GLY A 81 4.87 31.66 3.82
N GLN A 82 3.69 31.64 4.45
CA GLN A 82 2.50 32.46 4.17
C GLN A 82 2.48 33.29 2.88
N GLU A 83 1.49 33.04 2.02
CA GLU A 83 0.59 34.12 1.61
C GLU A 83 -0.85 33.62 1.46
N LYS A 84 -1.73 34.36 2.13
CA LYS A 84 -3.17 34.15 2.29
C LYS A 84 -3.82 35.34 1.59
N SER A 85 -4.69 35.13 0.60
CA SER A 85 -5.82 36.00 0.20
C SER A 85 -6.52 35.32 -0.98
N THR A 86 -7.72 34.76 -0.88
CA THR A 86 -9.02 35.46 -0.96
C THR A 86 -9.03 36.62 -1.94
N GLU A 87 -9.39 36.36 -3.19
CA GLU A 87 -10.16 37.31 -4.00
C GLU A 87 -11.09 36.52 -4.93
N LYS A 88 -12.37 36.45 -4.54
CA LYS A 88 -13.48 36.31 -5.46
C LYS A 88 -13.80 37.71 -5.98
N GLU A 89 -14.42 37.78 -7.15
CA GLU A 89 -14.97 38.97 -7.81
C GLU A 89 -13.97 39.77 -8.66
N ASN A 90 -13.93 39.46 -9.97
CA ASN A 90 -13.81 40.45 -11.05
C ASN A 90 -13.69 39.73 -12.41
N GLU A 91 -14.82 39.43 -13.05
CA GLU A 91 -14.89 39.36 -14.51
C GLU A 91 -16.34 39.62 -14.96
N GLU A 92 -16.80 40.84 -14.75
CA GLU A 92 -17.95 41.41 -15.46
C GLU A 92 -17.48 42.73 -16.12
N LEU A 93 -17.79 42.87 -17.41
CA LEU A 93 -17.66 44.05 -18.30
C LEU A 93 -16.28 44.33 -18.93
N ALA A 94 -16.05 43.76 -20.12
CA ALA A 94 -15.63 44.51 -21.31
C ALA A 94 -15.50 43.55 -22.51
N ASN A 95 -16.54 43.45 -23.34
CA ASN A 95 -16.40 43.07 -24.75
C ASN A 95 -17.64 43.59 -25.52
N ASP A 96 -17.80 44.91 -25.51
CA ASP A 96 -18.49 45.67 -26.55
C ASP A 96 -17.49 46.71 -27.05
N ALA A 97 -16.83 46.41 -28.17
CA ALA A 97 -16.29 47.34 -29.17
C ALA A 97 -15.19 46.66 -30.01
N GLU A 98 -15.55 46.06 -31.14
CA GLU A 98 -14.92 46.41 -32.42
C GLU A 98 -15.67 45.77 -33.61
N THR A 99 -16.27 46.67 -34.38
CA THR A 99 -16.57 46.67 -35.84
C THR A 99 -17.29 45.50 -36.50
#